data_AF-A0A6M2CHW0-F1
#
_entry.id   AF-A0A6M2CHW0-F1
#
_cell.length_a   1.000
_cell.length_b   1.000
_cell.length_c   1.000
_cell.angle_alpha   90.00
_cell.angle_beta   90.00
_cell.angle_gamma   90.00
#
_symmetry.space_group_name_H-M   'P 1'
#
loop_
_entity.id
_entity.type
_entity.pdbx_description
1 polymer ?
#
loop_
_entity_poly.entity_id
_entity_poly.type
_entity_poly.pdbx_seq_one_letter_code
_entity_poly.pdbx_strand_id
1 'polypeptide(L)'
;SGTGNTNQGARICKPQPNGDTLGQRSTCPYVVIEDNDFRRVPAIIYHFSCNCPESRCSDQGDYRCVQVRKMLPVAFQRFNAGKTTFQKKVVNVNASCVCATPKAQALVTKDRILDETGKHKEPDGVEGVIRIHDNDPVDEHD
;
A
#
# COMPACT_ATOMS: atom_id res chain seq x y z
N SER A 1 -10.16 1.05 -44.21
CA SER A 1 -11.47 0.56 -43.75
C SER A 1 -11.22 -0.58 -42.77
N GLY A 2 -11.17 -0.33 -41.47
CA GLY A 2 -12.28 -0.58 -40.52
C GLY A 2 -12.37 -2.09 -40.21
N THR A 3 -12.29 -2.62 -39.00
CA THR A 3 -12.72 -2.13 -37.68
C THR A 3 -12.06 -2.98 -36.57
N GLY A 4 -11.40 -2.35 -35.59
CA GLY A 4 -10.91 -3.01 -34.38
C GLY A 4 -11.64 -2.45 -33.17
N ASN A 5 -12.67 -3.16 -32.72
CA ASN A 5 -13.55 -2.75 -31.64
C ASN A 5 -13.13 -3.48 -30.35
N THR A 6 -12.32 -2.82 -29.52
CA THR A 6 -12.16 -3.17 -28.10
C THR A 6 -11.65 -1.95 -27.34
N ASN A 7 -12.60 -1.18 -26.78
CA ASN A 7 -12.35 -0.17 -25.76
C ASN A 7 -11.82 -0.86 -24.49
N GLN A 8 -10.50 -1.08 -24.43
CA GLN A 8 -9.77 -1.08 -23.18
C GLN A 8 -9.05 0.26 -23.12
N GLY A 9 -9.62 1.22 -22.39
CA GLY A 9 -9.05 2.56 -22.23
C GLY A 9 -7.59 2.43 -21.80
N ALA A 10 -6.67 2.96 -22.61
CA ALA A 10 -5.24 2.89 -22.36
C ALA A 10 -4.94 3.44 -20.96
N ARG A 11 -4.30 2.64 -20.10
CA ARG A 11 -3.97 3.04 -18.73
C ARG A 11 -2.97 4.20 -18.76
N ILE A 12 -3.39 5.36 -18.27
CA ILE A 12 -2.58 6.56 -18.27
C ILE A 12 -1.62 6.51 -17.08
N CYS A 13 -0.31 6.55 -17.37
CA CYS A 13 0.77 6.45 -16.38
C CYS A 13 1.26 7.79 -15.83
N LYS A 14 0.78 8.90 -16.38
CA LYS A 14 1.18 10.22 -15.94
C LYS A 14 0.03 10.88 -15.18
N PRO A 15 0.34 11.68 -14.15
CA PRO A 15 -0.67 12.50 -13.50
C PRO A 15 -1.35 13.38 -14.54
N GLN A 16 -2.67 13.47 -14.45
CA GLN A 16 -3.49 14.36 -15.26
C GLN A 16 -3.94 15.51 -14.36
N PRO A 17 -3.32 16.71 -14.42
CA PRO A 17 -3.63 17.80 -13.50
C PRO A 17 -5.11 18.20 -13.49
N ASN A 18 -5.77 18.06 -14.65
CA ASN A 18 -7.18 18.39 -14.86
C ASN A 18 -8.10 17.15 -14.82
N GLY A 19 -7.61 15.99 -14.36
CA GLY A 19 -8.43 14.80 -14.24
C GLY A 19 -9.53 14.99 -13.19
N ASP A 20 -10.70 14.40 -13.39
CA ASP A 20 -11.86 14.56 -12.52
C ASP A 20 -11.65 13.89 -11.14
N THR A 21 -10.94 12.77 -11.12
CA THR A 21 -10.74 11.95 -9.93
C THR A 21 -9.38 12.19 -9.27
N LEU A 22 -9.29 11.92 -7.97
CA LEU A 22 -8.00 11.92 -7.26
C LEU A 22 -7.02 10.90 -7.87
N GLY A 23 -7.54 9.74 -8.31
CA GLY A 23 -6.75 8.70 -8.97
C GLY A 23 -6.06 9.18 -10.24
N GLN A 24 -6.70 10.04 -11.04
CA GLN A 24 -6.08 10.61 -12.24
C GLN A 24 -5.03 11.69 -11.91
N ARG A 25 -5.24 12.47 -10.85
CA ARG A 25 -4.33 13.57 -10.44
C ARG A 25 -3.12 13.10 -9.62
N SER A 26 -3.15 11.86 -9.11
CA SER A 26 -2.11 11.29 -8.27
C SER A 26 -0.78 11.11 -9.02
N THR A 27 0.35 11.31 -8.32
CA THR A 27 1.70 10.99 -8.82
C THR A 27 1.80 9.54 -9.32
N CYS A 28 1.10 8.64 -8.64
CA CYS A 28 0.90 7.27 -9.07
C CYS A 28 -0.58 7.07 -9.43
N PRO A 29 -0.96 7.20 -10.71
CA PRO A 29 -2.36 7.13 -11.10
C PRO A 29 -2.97 5.76 -10.80
N TYR A 30 -4.23 5.77 -10.39
CA TYR A 30 -4.97 4.57 -10.06
C TYR A 30 -6.44 4.69 -10.42
N VAL A 31 -7.11 3.55 -10.46
CA VAL A 31 -8.57 3.44 -10.55
C VAL A 31 -9.11 2.75 -9.29
N VAL A 32 -10.34 3.12 -8.92
CA VAL A 32 -11.09 2.45 -7.85
C VAL A 32 -12.00 1.41 -8.49
N ILE A 33 -11.98 0.20 -7.94
CA ILE A 33 -12.76 -0.95 -8.35
C ILE A 33 -13.66 -1.30 -7.17
N GLU A 34 -14.95 -1.42 -7.43
CA GLU A 34 -15.92 -1.85 -6.43
C GLU A 34 -16.05 -3.39 -6.48
N ASP A 35 -15.79 -4.06 -5.36
CA ASP A 35 -16.07 -5.48 -5.15
C ASP A 35 -17.33 -5.62 -4.28
N ASN A 36 -18.43 -6.07 -4.88
CA ASN A 36 -19.72 -6.20 -4.23
C ASN A 36 -20.11 -7.68 -4.06
N ASP A 37 -20.24 -8.13 -2.81
CA ASP A 37 -20.78 -9.45 -2.45
C ASP A 37 -21.84 -9.29 -1.36
N PHE A 38 -23.11 -9.46 -1.73
CA PHE A 38 -24.25 -9.35 -0.81
C PHE A 38 -24.22 -10.35 0.35
N ARG A 39 -23.43 -11.43 0.25
CA ARG A 39 -23.26 -12.40 1.33
C ARG A 39 -22.12 -12.02 2.26
N ARG A 40 -21.44 -10.91 2.04
CA ARG A 40 -20.30 -10.45 2.85
C ARG A 40 -20.67 -9.20 3.63
N VAL A 41 -20.09 -9.06 4.82
CA VAL A 41 -20.13 -7.83 5.62
C VAL A 41 -18.69 -7.32 5.79
N PRO A 42 -18.37 -6.10 5.31
CA PRO A 42 -19.21 -5.26 4.46
C PRO A 42 -19.44 -5.87 3.06
N ALA A 43 -20.59 -5.56 2.45
CA ALA A 43 -20.94 -6.09 1.12
C ALA A 43 -20.05 -5.47 0.04
N ILE A 44 -19.84 -4.16 0.14
CA ILE A 44 -19.00 -3.39 -0.76
C ILE A 44 -17.61 -3.24 -0.16
N ILE A 45 -16.59 -3.59 -0.93
CA ILE A 45 -15.18 -3.36 -0.64
C ILE A 45 -14.57 -2.62 -1.83
N TYR A 46 -13.92 -1.49 -1.59
CA TYR A 46 -13.21 -0.77 -2.63
C TYR A 46 -11.76 -1.27 -2.75
N HIS A 47 -11.35 -1.57 -3.97
CA HIS A 47 -10.00 -1.94 -4.34
C HIS A 47 -9.39 -0.86 -5.22
N PHE A 48 -8.12 -0.55 -4.99
CA PHE A 48 -7.37 0.39 -5.80
C PHE A 48 -6.50 -0.41 -6.75
N SER A 49 -6.48 -0.06 -8.05
CA SER A 49 -5.58 -0.67 -9.03
C SER A 49 -4.65 0.39 -9.59
N CYS A 50 -3.34 0.19 -9.39
CA CYS A 50 -2.35 1.12 -9.94
C CYS A 50 -2.32 0.95 -11.45
N ASN A 51 -2.39 2.07 -12.17
CA ASN A 51 -2.34 2.03 -13.62
C ASN A 51 -0.99 1.51 -14.09
N CYS A 52 0.09 1.93 -13.41
CA CYS A 52 1.47 1.70 -13.83
C CYS A 52 2.32 1.29 -12.61
N PRO A 53 2.23 0.02 -12.19
CA PRO A 53 3.09 -0.49 -11.12
C PRO A 53 4.55 -0.44 -11.55
N GLU A 54 5.45 -0.22 -10.59
CA GLU A 54 6.90 -0.18 -10.76
C GLU A 54 7.45 0.94 -11.67
N SER A 55 6.59 1.81 -12.20
CA SER A 55 7.01 2.98 -12.97
C SER A 55 7.65 4.02 -12.07
N ARG A 56 8.73 4.65 -12.56
CA ARG A 56 9.39 5.76 -11.85
C ARG A 56 8.43 6.93 -11.68
N CYS A 57 8.34 7.45 -10.46
CA CYS A 57 7.39 8.49 -10.07
C CYS A 57 8.04 9.75 -9.49
N SER A 58 9.36 9.76 -9.33
CA SER A 58 10.13 10.94 -8.91
C SER A 58 11.50 10.96 -9.58
N ASP A 59 11.99 12.16 -9.86
CA ASP A 59 13.35 12.39 -10.35
C ASP A 59 14.38 12.42 -9.21
N GLN A 60 13.94 12.54 -7.95
CA GLN A 60 14.78 12.66 -6.75
C GLN A 60 15.32 11.32 -6.21
N GLY A 61 15.27 10.25 -7.00
CA GLY A 61 15.78 8.93 -6.63
C GLY A 61 15.07 7.80 -7.37
N ASP A 62 15.28 6.56 -6.90
CA ASP A 62 14.55 5.37 -7.38
C ASP A 62 13.24 5.20 -6.59
N TYR A 63 12.32 6.13 -6.82
CA TYR A 63 10.96 6.04 -6.33
C TYR A 63 10.06 5.47 -7.42
N ARG A 64 9.26 4.47 -7.05
CA ARG A 64 8.39 3.73 -7.96
C ARG A 64 6.97 3.69 -7.43
N CYS A 65 6.02 3.59 -8.34
CA CYS A 65 4.63 3.37 -7.99
C CYS A 65 4.43 1.97 -7.47
N VAL A 66 4.05 1.86 -6.20
CA VAL A 66 3.80 0.59 -5.52
C VAL A 66 2.38 0.52 -5.02
N GLN A 67 1.84 -0.69 -5.02
CA GLN A 67 0.49 -0.96 -4.53
C GLN A 67 0.53 -1.36 -3.07
N VAL A 68 -0.20 -0.63 -2.23
CA VAL A 68 -0.29 -0.92 -0.81
C VAL A 68 -1.40 -1.95 -0.59
N ARG A 69 -1.08 -3.04 0.10
CA ARG A 69 -2.02 -4.08 0.48
C ARG A 69 -2.40 -3.95 1.95
N LYS A 70 -3.67 -4.19 2.26
CA LYS A 70 -4.19 -4.21 3.63
C LYS A 70 -5.00 -5.49 3.84
N MET A 71 -4.84 -6.09 5.03
CA MET A 71 -5.72 -7.15 5.49
C MET A 71 -7.01 -6.55 6.05
N LEU A 72 -8.15 -6.96 5.51
CA LEU A 72 -9.47 -6.51 5.94
C LEU A 72 -10.25 -7.71 6.51
N PRO A 73 -10.61 -7.70 7.80
CA PRO A 73 -11.52 -8.70 8.34
C PRO A 73 -12.93 -8.51 7.77
N VAL A 74 -13.56 -9.60 7.36
CA VAL A 74 -14.91 -9.65 6.80
C VAL A 74 -15.69 -10.83 7.38
N ALA A 75 -17.01 -10.79 7.29
CA ALA A 75 -17.87 -11.92 7.66
C ALA A 75 -18.70 -12.37 6.46
N PHE A 76 -18.69 -13.66 6.15
CA PHE A 76 -19.54 -14.24 5.10
C PHE A 76 -20.76 -14.92 5.71
N GLN A 77 -21.93 -14.59 5.20
CA GLN A 77 -23.20 -15.21 5.51
C GLN A 77 -23.26 -16.62 4.90
N ARG A 78 -23.63 -17.58 5.73
CA ARG A 78 -23.91 -18.96 5.34
C ARG A 78 -25.34 -19.30 5.75
N PHE A 79 -26.09 -19.91 4.85
CA PHE A 79 -27.45 -20.38 5.09
C PHE A 79 -27.42 -21.89 5.17
N ASN A 80 -27.66 -22.45 6.37
CA ASN A 80 -27.67 -23.89 6.59
C ASN A 80 -28.94 -24.25 7.37
N ALA A 81 -29.76 -25.17 6.85
CA ALA A 81 -30.96 -25.70 7.51
C ALA A 81 -31.89 -24.62 8.12
N GLY A 82 -32.15 -23.54 7.37
CA GLY A 82 -33.02 -22.43 7.80
C GLY A 82 -32.40 -21.46 8.82
N LYS A 83 -31.14 -21.65 9.21
CA LYS A 83 -30.41 -20.73 10.10
C LYS A 83 -29.34 -19.96 9.31
N THR A 84 -29.20 -18.68 9.64
CA THR A 84 -28.10 -17.83 9.16
C THR A 84 -26.94 -17.90 10.14
N THR A 85 -25.75 -18.23 9.65
CA THR A 85 -24.50 -18.14 10.41
C THR A 85 -23.49 -17.24 9.70
N PHE A 86 -22.54 -16.70 10.45
CA PHE A 86 -21.47 -15.85 9.92
C PHE A 86 -20.12 -16.52 10.09
N GLN A 87 -19.36 -16.59 9.01
CA GLN A 87 -17.99 -17.09 8.99
C GLN A 87 -17.02 -15.92 8.84
N LYS A 88 -16.18 -15.68 9.85
CA LYS A 88 -15.13 -14.65 9.79
C LYS A 88 -14.02 -15.09 8.83
N LYS A 89 -13.54 -14.17 8.00
CA LYS A 89 -12.42 -14.37 7.08
C LYS A 89 -11.61 -13.08 6.97
N VAL A 90 -10.34 -13.18 6.61
CA VAL A 90 -9.51 -12.02 6.24
C VAL A 90 -9.33 -12.02 4.73
N VAL A 91 -9.58 -10.86 4.10
CA VAL A 91 -9.33 -10.65 2.67
C VAL A 91 -8.21 -9.62 2.48
N ASN A 92 -7.36 -9.85 1.48
CA ASN A 92 -6.33 -8.88 1.11
C ASN A 92 -6.91 -7.90 0.09
N VAL A 93 -6.92 -6.61 0.46
CA VAL A 93 -7.40 -5.53 -0.40
C VAL A 93 -6.23 -4.66 -0.81
N ASN A 94 -6.27 -4.17 -2.04
CA ASN A 94 -5.34 -3.15 -2.47
C ASN A 94 -5.91 -1.80 -2.03
N ALA A 95 -5.25 -1.15 -1.08
CA ALA A 95 -5.79 0.02 -0.38
C ALA A 95 -5.38 1.35 -1.04
N SER A 96 -4.24 1.39 -1.73
CA SER A 96 -3.77 2.60 -2.40
C SER A 96 -2.61 2.31 -3.37
N CYS A 97 -2.23 3.34 -4.11
CA CYS A 97 -1.02 3.40 -4.92
C CYS A 97 -0.18 4.58 -4.46
N VAL A 98 1.09 4.33 -4.13
CA VAL A 98 1.99 5.35 -3.57
C VAL A 98 3.31 5.37 -4.32
N CYS A 99 3.96 6.54 -4.33
CA CYS A 99 5.32 6.70 -4.84
C CYS A 99 6.30 6.43 -3.69
N ALA A 100 6.97 5.28 -3.72
CA ALA A 100 7.87 4.86 -2.64
C ALA A 100 9.16 4.24 -3.18
N THR A 101 10.19 4.19 -2.34
CA THR A 101 11.44 3.49 -2.66
C THR A 101 11.48 2.13 -1.94
N PRO A 102 12.05 1.07 -2.54
CA PRO A 102 12.08 -0.27 -1.93
C PRO A 102 12.88 -0.36 -0.62
N LYS A 103 13.79 0.58 -0.38
CA LYS A 103 14.58 0.64 0.87
C LYS A 103 13.96 1.66 1.78
N ALA A 104 13.68 1.29 3.03
CA ALA A 104 13.59 2.29 4.09
C ALA A 104 14.94 3.01 4.11
N GLN A 105 15.01 4.18 3.47
CA GLN A 105 16.05 5.12 3.81
C GLN A 105 15.74 5.42 5.27
N ALA A 106 16.54 4.86 6.18
CA ALA A 106 16.62 5.42 7.51
C ALA A 106 16.79 6.90 7.25
N LEU A 107 15.76 7.68 7.59
CA LEU A 107 15.89 9.12 7.63
C LEU A 107 16.96 9.32 8.69
N VAL A 108 18.22 9.35 8.25
CA VAL A 108 19.24 10.13 8.93
C VAL A 108 18.75 11.53 8.71
N THR A 109 17.76 11.95 9.50
CA THR A 109 17.69 13.33 9.91
C THR A 109 19.11 13.59 10.40
N LYS A 110 19.91 14.22 9.54
CA LYS A 110 20.83 15.24 10.04
C LYS A 110 19.91 16.30 10.65
N ASP A 111 19.32 15.97 11.79
CA ASP A 111 19.03 16.95 12.79
C ASP A 111 20.40 17.56 13.00
N ARG A 112 20.60 18.70 12.35
CA ARG A 112 21.58 19.67 12.77
C ARG A 112 21.14 20.02 14.19
N ILE A 113 21.54 19.20 15.15
CA ILE A 113 21.75 19.65 16.51
C ILE A 113 22.92 20.61 16.36
N LEU A 114 22.59 21.87 16.06
CA LEU A 114 23.45 22.97 16.42
C LEU A 114 23.52 22.89 17.94
N ASP A 115 24.65 22.39 18.43
CA ASP A 115 25.16 22.78 19.73
C ASP A 115 25.12 24.32 19.80
N GLU A 116 24.77 24.88 20.96
CA GLU A 116 24.69 26.33 21.24
C GLU A 116 25.98 27.12 20.90
N THR A 117 27.06 26.46 20.47
CA THR A 117 28.34 27.04 20.05
C THR A 117 28.64 26.96 18.53
N GLY A 118 27.74 26.41 17.71
CA GLY A 118 27.79 26.57 16.25
C GLY A 118 28.97 25.89 15.53
N LYS A 119 29.51 24.77 16.03
CA LYS A 119 30.55 23.98 15.33
C LYS A 119 30.08 22.59 14.92
N HIS A 120 30.49 22.17 13.72
CA HIS A 120 30.23 20.85 13.17
C HIS A 120 31.08 19.78 13.87
N LYS A 121 30.45 18.71 14.34
CA LYS A 121 31.13 17.50 14.81
C LYS A 121 30.90 16.37 13.81
N GLU A 122 31.97 15.78 13.32
CA GLU A 122 31.93 14.56 12.50
C GLU A 122 31.54 13.39 13.41
N PRO A 123 30.60 12.51 13.03
CA PRO A 123 30.23 11.39 13.87
C PRO A 123 31.25 10.26 13.73
N ASP A 124 31.91 9.94 14.85
CA ASP A 124 32.70 8.71 15.01
C ASP A 124 31.79 7.48 14.78
N GLY A 125 32.32 6.52 14.02
CA GLY A 125 31.60 5.33 13.58
C GLY A 125 31.01 4.52 14.73
N VAL A 126 29.77 4.07 14.54
CA VAL A 126 29.12 3.10 15.43
C VAL A 126 28.61 1.93 14.59
N GLU A 127 29.34 0.81 14.65
CA GLU A 127 28.80 -0.51 14.30
C GLU A 127 27.71 -0.86 15.33
N GLY A 128 26.45 -0.84 14.90
CA GLY A 128 25.31 -1.28 15.70
C GLY A 128 24.78 -2.61 15.20
N VAL A 129 25.22 -3.71 15.80
CA VAL A 129 24.60 -5.04 15.64
C VAL A 129 23.20 -5.00 16.25
N ILE A 130 22.17 -5.09 15.42
CA ILE A 130 20.79 -5.27 15.89
C ILE A 130 20.60 -6.76 16.20
N ARG A 131 20.59 -7.11 17.49
CA ARG A 131 20.09 -8.40 17.96
C ARG A 131 18.57 -8.35 17.97
N ILE A 132 17.96 -9.13 17.09
CA ILE A 132 16.52 -9.39 17.14
C ILE A 132 16.32 -10.38 18.30
N HIS A 133 15.58 -9.96 19.32
CA HIS A 133 15.08 -10.89 20.34
C HIS A 133 14.02 -11.78 19.66
N ASP A 134 14.37 -13.04 19.44
CA ASP A 134 13.42 -14.09 19.11
C ASP A 134 12.51 -14.32 20.32
N ASN A 135 11.20 -14.45 20.05
CA ASN A 135 10.18 -14.71 21.05
C ASN A 135 10.41 -16.06 21.75
N ASP A 136 10.34 -16.08 23.08
CA ASP A 136 10.29 -17.30 23.88
C ASP A 136 9.01 -18.13 23.55
N PRO A 137 9.10 -19.47 23.48
CA PRO A 137 7.94 -20.34 23.37
C PRO A 137 7.21 -20.47 24.71
N VAL A 138 5.88 -20.44 24.65
CA VAL A 138 4.97 -20.69 25.78
C VAL A 138 4.93 -22.21 26.03
N ASP A 139 5.33 -22.63 27.23
CA ASP A 139 5.15 -23.99 27.74
C ASP A 139 3.65 -24.32 27.90
N GLU A 140 3.16 -25.34 27.21
CA GLU A 140 1.92 -26.05 27.55
C GLU A 140 2.28 -27.26 28.42
N HIS A 141 1.89 -27.22 29.69
CA HIS A 141 1.80 -28.38 30.58
C HIS A 141 0.32 -28.63 30.89
N ASP A 142 -0.21 -29.75 30.36
CA ASP A 142 -1.09 -30.70 31.06
C ASP A 142 -1.21 -32.00 30.24
#